data_AF-A0A2N8KCG3-F1
#
_entry.id   AF-A0A2N8KCG3-F1
#
_cell.length_a   1.000
_cell.length_b   1.000
_cell.length_c   1.000
_cell.angle_alpha   90.00
_cell.angle_beta   90.00
_cell.angle_gamma   90.00
#
_symmetry.space_group_name_H-M   'P 1'
#
loop_
_entity.id
_entity.type
_entity.pdbx_description
1 polymer ?
#
loop_
_entity_poly.entity_id
_entity_poly.type
_entity_poly.pdbx_seq_one_letter_code
_entity_poly.pdbx_strand_id
1 'polypeptide(L)'
;TALTAITDNAALTYLGSLVEGTGEAWRYMLVAGAVTGGGLTVIANAPNPAGFAILKNHFPDGSISSGRLFLSALAPTLVAAVMFLLPV
;
A
#
# COMPACT_ATOMS: atom_id res chain seq x y z
N THR A 1 2.07 9.91 5.77
CA THR A 1 2.38 8.47 5.96
C THR A 1 1.34 7.71 6.78
N ALA A 2 0.63 8.32 7.74
CA ALA A 2 -0.45 7.62 8.47
C ALA A 2 -1.85 7.68 7.81
N LEU A 3 -2.15 8.72 7.01
CA LEU A 3 -3.47 8.85 6.35
C LEU A 3 -3.66 7.96 5.11
N THR A 4 -2.58 7.48 4.49
CA THR A 4 -2.62 6.56 3.32
C THR A 4 -2.99 5.12 3.68
N ALA A 5 -3.01 4.77 4.97
CA ALA A 5 -3.34 3.41 5.40
C ALA A 5 -4.84 3.21 5.70
N ILE A 6 -5.63 4.29 5.74
CA ILE A 6 -7.04 4.29 6.18
C ILE A 6 -8.00 4.74 5.06
N THR A 7 -7.50 5.37 4.00
CA THR A 7 -8.29 5.84 2.85
C THR A 7 -7.70 5.28 1.57
N ASP A 8 -8.54 4.75 0.69
CA ASP A 8 -8.15 4.14 -0.59
C ASP A 8 -7.01 4.91 -1.29
N ASN A 9 -5.89 4.23 -1.51
CA ASN A 9 -4.70 4.83 -2.12
C ASN A 9 -4.96 5.39 -3.52
N ALA A 10 -5.97 4.87 -4.24
CA ALA A 10 -6.39 5.44 -5.52
C ALA A 10 -6.99 6.84 -5.34
N ALA A 11 -7.81 7.06 -4.31
CA ALA A 11 -8.40 8.36 -4.01
C ALA A 11 -7.35 9.38 -3.59
N LEU A 12 -6.37 9.00 -2.77
CA LEU A 12 -5.26 9.89 -2.39
C LEU A 12 -4.34 10.23 -3.56
N THR A 13 -4.08 9.26 -4.45
CA THR A 13 -3.32 9.51 -5.67
C THR A 13 -4.04 10.50 -6.59
N TYR A 14 -5.36 10.33 -6.74
CA TYR A 14 -6.20 11.24 -7.51
C TYR A 14 -6.21 12.65 -6.91
N LEU A 15 -6.49 12.79 -5.62
CA LEU A 15 -6.48 14.09 -4.93
C LEU A 15 -5.11 14.77 -4.96
N GLY A 16 -4.03 14.00 -4.82
CA GLY A 16 -2.66 14.53 -4.93
C GLY A 16 -2.29 15.00 -6.33
N SER A 17 -2.85 14.37 -7.38
CA SER A 17 -2.65 14.80 -8.77
C SER A 17 -3.33 16.12 -9.11
N LEU A 18 -4.42 16.46 -8.39
CA LEU A 18 -5.20 17.69 -8.56
C LEU A 18 -4.57 18.90 -7.86
N VAL A 19 -3.49 18.73 -7.09
CA VAL A 19 -2.79 19.85 -6.45
C VAL A 19 -1.98 20.61 -7.49
N GLU A 20 -2.45 21.81 -7.84
CA GLU A 20 -1.77 22.76 -8.70
C GLU A 20 -0.47 23.28 -8.06
N GLY A 21 0.56 23.56 -8.86
CA GLY A 21 1.86 24.02 -8.37
C GLY A 21 2.82 22.93 -7.86
N THR A 22 2.48 21.65 -8.06
CA THR A 22 3.35 20.53 -7.70
C THR A 22 4.31 20.14 -8.80
N GLY A 23 5.60 19.97 -8.46
CA GLY A 23 6.62 19.51 -9.41
C GLY A 23 6.46 18.03 -9.79
N GLU A 24 7.07 17.63 -10.90
CA GLU A 24 7.03 16.25 -11.40
C GLU A 24 7.54 15.23 -10.38
N ALA A 25 8.62 15.56 -9.67
CA ALA A 25 9.17 14.75 -8.58
C ALA A 25 8.19 14.55 -7.42
N TRP A 26 7.34 15.55 -7.10
CA TRP A 26 6.32 15.42 -6.05
C TRP A 26 5.25 14.41 -6.45
N ARG A 27 4.74 14.50 -7.69
CA ARG A 27 3.73 13.58 -8.21
C ARG A 27 4.27 12.16 -8.30
N TYR A 28 5.53 12.01 -8.74
CA TYR A 28 6.21 10.71 -8.75
C TYR A 28 6.31 10.10 -7.36
N MET A 29 6.79 10.86 -6.37
CA MET A 29 6.92 10.38 -4.98
C MET A 29 5.56 10.07 -4.34
N LEU A 30 4.50 10.80 -4.72
CA LEU A 30 3.15 10.56 -4.26
C LEU A 30 2.59 9.23 -4.78
N VAL A 31 2.78 8.95 -6.08
CA VAL A 31 2.42 7.65 -6.68
C VAL A 31 3.27 6.52 -6.10
N ALA A 32 4.59 6.72 -6.00
CA ALA A 32 5.51 5.74 -5.43
C ALA A 32 5.12 5.36 -3.99
N GLY A 33 4.77 6.36 -3.15
CA GLY A 33 4.28 6.14 -1.80
C GLY A 33 2.94 5.40 -1.75
N ALA A 34 2.00 5.72 -2.64
CA ALA A 34 0.70 5.05 -2.72
C ALA A 34 0.83 3.58 -3.18
N VAL A 35 1.68 3.32 -4.17
CA VAL A 35 1.91 1.97 -4.72
C VAL A 35 2.63 1.08 -3.70
N THR A 36 3.70 1.58 -3.09
CA THR A 36 4.48 0.81 -2.09
C THR A 36 3.72 0.64 -0.78
N GLY A 37 2.96 1.66 -0.37
CA GLY A 37 2.14 1.68 0.83
C GLY A 37 0.91 0.77 0.78
N GLY A 38 0.35 0.54 -0.42
CA GLY A 38 -0.89 -0.23 -0.61
C GLY A 38 -0.80 -1.70 -0.21
N GLY A 39 0.41 -2.26 -0.12
CA GLY A 39 0.63 -3.65 0.28
C GLY A 39 0.71 -3.89 1.79
N LEU A 40 0.89 -2.86 2.64
CA LEU A 40 1.19 -3.10 4.05
C LEU A 40 -0.01 -3.59 4.87
N THR A 41 -1.24 -3.24 4.49
CA THR A 41 -2.42 -3.49 5.33
C THR A 41 -3.54 -4.14 4.56
N VAL A 42 -4.36 -4.92 5.27
CA VAL A 42 -5.60 -5.50 4.71
C VAL A 42 -6.58 -4.41 4.29
N ILE A 43 -6.48 -3.20 4.82
CA ILE A 43 -7.49 -2.14 4.70
C ILE A 43 -7.13 -1.15 3.57
N ALA A 44 -5.90 -1.15 3.08
CA ALA A 44 -5.41 -0.15 2.13
C ALA A 44 -6.10 -0.17 0.75
N ASN A 45 -6.58 -1.33 0.29
CA ASN A 45 -7.22 -1.47 -1.02
C ASN A 45 -8.19 -2.66 -1.04
N ALA A 46 -9.29 -2.57 -1.80
CA ALA A 46 -10.32 -3.62 -1.92
C ALA A 46 -9.82 -5.04 -2.31
N PRO A 47 -8.73 -5.21 -3.08
CA PRO A 47 -8.13 -6.51 -3.33
C PRO A 47 -7.54 -7.19 -2.07
N ASN A 48 -7.10 -6.43 -1.06
CA ASN A 48 -6.46 -7.01 0.12
C ASN A 48 -7.47 -7.78 1.02
N PRO A 49 -8.69 -7.26 1.31
CA PRO A 49 -9.75 -8.04 1.95
C PRO A 49 -10.24 -9.21 1.10
N ALA A 50 -10.26 -9.07 -0.22
CA ALA A 50 -10.63 -10.16 -1.13
C ALA A 50 -9.61 -11.31 -1.06
N GLY A 51 -8.31 -11.01 -1.12
CA GLY A 51 -7.24 -11.99 -0.93
C GLY A 51 -7.28 -12.64 0.45
N PHE A 52 -7.55 -11.84 1.50
CA PHE A 52 -7.77 -12.35 2.86
C PHE A 52 -8.93 -13.36 2.90
N ALA A 53 -10.07 -13.04 2.28
CA ALA A 53 -11.25 -13.90 2.27
C ALA A 53 -11.02 -15.23 1.52
N ILE A 54 -10.21 -15.22 0.46
CA ILE A 54 -9.84 -16.41 -0.30
C ILE A 54 -8.85 -17.28 0.49
N LEU A 55 -7.83 -16.66 1.09
CA LEU A 55 -6.72 -17.38 1.71
C LEU A 55 -7.01 -17.84 3.14
N LYS A 56 -7.90 -17.18 3.89
CA LYS A 56 -8.13 -17.47 5.33
C LYS A 56 -8.40 -18.94 5.64
N ASN A 57 -9.08 -19.67 4.76
CA ASN A 57 -9.43 -21.08 4.96
C ASN A 57 -8.24 -22.03 4.82
N HIS A 58 -7.11 -21.56 4.30
CA HIS A 58 -5.86 -22.31 4.17
C HIS A 58 -4.91 -22.08 5.36
N PHE A 59 -5.27 -21.21 6.30
CA PHE A 59 -4.49 -20.95 7.50
C PHE A 59 -5.03 -21.75 8.69
N PRO A 60 -4.17 -22.11 9.67
CA PRO A 60 -4.61 -22.63 10.95
C PRO A 60 -5.63 -21.67 11.57
N ASP A 61 -6.68 -22.21 12.17
CA ASP A 61 -7.76 -21.44 12.81
C ASP A 61 -8.67 -20.65 11.85
N GLY A 62 -8.57 -20.87 10.53
CA GLY A 62 -9.47 -20.26 9.53
C GLY A 62 -9.39 -18.73 9.45
N SER A 63 -8.30 -18.14 9.97
CA SER A 63 -8.10 -16.70 10.03
C SER A 63 -6.63 -16.32 9.84
N ILE A 64 -6.40 -15.12 9.29
CA ILE A 64 -5.05 -14.57 9.11
C ILE A 64 -4.89 -13.43 10.12
N SER A 65 -3.82 -13.47 10.91
CA SER A 65 -3.51 -12.39 11.86
C SER A 65 -3.04 -11.14 11.11
N SER A 66 -3.78 -10.03 11.25
CA SER A 66 -3.43 -8.74 10.63
C SER A 66 -2.04 -8.24 11.05
N GLY A 67 -1.61 -8.50 12.29
CA GLY A 67 -0.29 -8.11 12.79
C GLY A 67 0.85 -8.89 12.14
N ARG A 68 0.69 -10.21 12.00
CA ARG A 68 1.68 -11.05 11.29
C ARG A 68 1.74 -10.72 9.81
N LEU A 69 0.58 -10.44 9.19
CA LEU A 69 0.51 -10.03 7.79
C LEU A 69 1.21 -8.69 7.56
N PHE A 70 0.99 -7.70 8.45
CA PHE A 70 1.69 -6.41 8.40
C PHE A 70 3.21 -6.61 8.49
N LEU A 71 3.69 -7.39 9.46
CA LEU A 71 5.11 -7.70 9.62
C LEU A 71 5.69 -8.40 8.39
N SER A 72 4.97 -9.37 7.83
CA SER A 72 5.41 -10.06 6.60
C SER A 72 5.42 -9.15 5.37
N ALA A 73 4.56 -8.14 5.34
CA ALA A 73 4.47 -7.18 4.25
C ALA A 73 5.59 -6.12 4.29
N LEU A 74 6.21 -5.87 5.45
CA LEU A 74 7.29 -4.88 5.56
C LEU A 74 8.47 -5.15 4.62
N ALA A 75 8.92 -6.40 4.53
CA ALA A 75 10.05 -6.75 3.67
C ALA A 75 9.78 -6.46 2.17
N PRO A 76 8.70 -6.98 1.54
CA PRO A 76 8.40 -6.67 0.15
C PRO A 76 8.05 -5.19 -0.07
N THR A 77 7.40 -4.53 0.89
CA THR A 77 7.17 -3.07 0.85
C THR A 77 8.49 -2.30 0.82
N LEU A 78 9.46 -2.64 1.65
CA LEU A 78 10.76 -1.98 1.69
C LEU A 78 11.51 -2.19 0.38
N VAL A 79 11.48 -3.40 -0.18
CA VAL A 79 12.06 -3.69 -1.50
C VAL A 79 11.43 -2.79 -2.56
N ALA A 80 10.09 -2.71 -2.61
CA ALA A 80 9.39 -1.86 -3.56
C ALA A 80 9.75 -0.37 -3.35
N ALA A 81 9.79 0.10 -2.10
CA ALA A 81 10.15 1.48 -1.77
C ALA A 81 11.58 1.82 -2.24
N VAL A 82 12.54 0.91 -2.05
CA VAL A 82 13.92 1.10 -2.52
C VAL A 82 13.97 1.13 -4.04
N MET A 83 13.22 0.28 -4.74
CA MET A 83 13.18 0.29 -6.21
C MET A 83 12.62 1.60 -6.78
N PHE A 84 11.62 2.21 -6.15
CA PHE A 84 11.12 3.53 -6.54
C PHE A 84 12.07 4.69 -6.20
N LEU A 85 13.04 4.48 -5.31
CA LEU A 85 14.05 5.48 -4.94
C LEU A 85 15.30 5.41 -5.82
N LEU A 86 15.48 4.33 -6.58
CA LEU A 86 16.60 4.23 -7.52
C LEU A 86 16.39 5.21 -8.69
N PRO A 87 17.43 5.97 -9.09
CA PRO A 87 17.37 6.75 -10.31
C PRO A 87 17.24 5.78 -11.49
N VAL A 88 16.22 6.01 -12.34
CA VAL A 88 16.02 5.32 -13.62
C VAL A 88 16.80 6.05 -14.70
#